data_AF-A0A1Y1LK38-F1
#
_entry.id   AF-A0A1Y1LK38-F1
#
_cell.length_a   1.000
_cell.length_b   1.000
_cell.length_c   1.000
_cell.angle_alpha   90.00
_cell.angle_beta   90.00
_cell.angle_gamma   90.00
#
_symmetry.space_group_name_H-M   'P 1'
#
loop_
_entity.id
_entity.type
_entity.pdbx_description
1 polymer ?
#
loop_
_entity_poly.entity_id
_entity_poly.type
_entity_poly.pdbx_seq_one_letter_code
_entity_poly.pdbx_strand_id
1 'polypeptide(L)'
;KLYMTDQNEHIVWFLQISDIHVSVFRDLSRISDFRQFCANAIKVFKPPVVLASGDLTDAKTQDSIGSQQFRQEWVEYRNVLNSLNVSQYTTWLDIRGNHDNFNVLNSLSKQNFYTNYSIQGKANPRSYLYQIEVKGDVYSFVAIDACLRPGPRRPFNFVGMLDDVEIAVIRNIVKRVEASHSKYTIWFGHFPTSCILSHEPGGLRSIIGRHDQALVYLCGHLHTLGGLIPKMYTLQQDGFLELELGDWKDNRMYRLLAVDHGMLSFIDVKHQQWPVVLITNPKDALFLMPRKENFEIVTESTHVRLLAFSPVPIKTVKIQIDNEAWVVCRHVEGPLYVAPWSPKMYKIGLHTIKAYVRDEDGRIKLHTQPFSLEGRKLSFEFLAKFVLMTNASTFFKCMFWTFNLVAILPLMLLRMVHYCAIKKHIISKTGGFTGCFYLWIRKLWTLSSVDRIFWPTVLYPIYLTVGPWSVGFIVEDRLGAIFAWGIYVDGIFLPGSFTYAYGFIQLFTFQLPLIFILANGVDFR
;
A
#
# COMPACT_ATOMS: atom_id res chain seq x y z
N LYS A 1 -35.43 -0.55 11.68
CA LYS A 1 -34.17 -1.13 12.18
C LYS A 1 -33.69 -2.13 11.13
N LEU A 2 -32.42 -2.09 10.74
CA LEU A 2 -31.87 -2.97 9.69
C LEU A 2 -31.56 -4.34 10.30
N TYR A 3 -32.09 -5.42 9.75
CA TYR A 3 -31.89 -6.79 10.25
C TYR A 3 -31.29 -7.67 9.17
N MET A 4 -30.28 -8.45 9.52
CA MET A 4 -29.64 -9.37 8.59
C MET A 4 -30.34 -10.73 8.59
N THR A 5 -31.05 -11.01 7.50
CA THR A 5 -31.92 -12.18 7.31
C THR A 5 -31.44 -13.07 6.17
N ASP A 6 -32.32 -13.90 5.61
CA ASP A 6 -32.07 -14.71 4.42
C ASP A 6 -32.26 -13.95 3.09
N GLN A 7 -32.67 -12.68 3.13
CA GLN A 7 -32.98 -11.91 1.93
C GLN A 7 -31.73 -11.36 1.23
N ASN A 8 -31.77 -11.26 -0.10
CA ASN A 8 -30.69 -10.69 -0.90
C ASN A 8 -30.77 -9.15 -0.95
N GLU A 9 -30.83 -8.50 0.20
CA GLU A 9 -30.94 -7.04 0.33
C GLU A 9 -29.71 -6.46 1.01
N HIS A 10 -29.47 -5.17 0.81
CA HIS A 10 -28.38 -4.40 1.45
C HIS A 10 -26.99 -5.02 1.30
N ILE A 11 -26.75 -5.71 0.18
CA ILE A 11 -25.47 -6.35 -0.14
C ILE A 11 -24.96 -5.88 -1.49
N VAL A 12 -23.68 -5.51 -1.52
CA VAL A 12 -22.94 -5.23 -2.76
C VAL A 12 -21.57 -5.90 -2.66
N TRP A 13 -21.08 -6.44 -3.77
CA TRP A 13 -19.71 -6.95 -3.88
C TRP A 13 -18.98 -6.29 -5.02
N PHE A 14 -17.66 -6.19 -4.90
CA PHE A 14 -16.80 -5.56 -5.91
C PHE A 14 -15.42 -6.21 -5.87
N LEU A 15 -14.63 -5.96 -6.91
CA LEU A 15 -13.25 -6.48 -6.99
C LEU A 15 -12.24 -5.35 -6.89
N GLN A 16 -11.05 -5.68 -6.39
CA GLN A 16 -9.86 -4.84 -6.49
C GLN A 16 -8.76 -5.64 -7.20
N ILE A 17 -8.03 -4.98 -8.10
CA ILE A 17 -6.77 -5.44 -8.68
C ILE A 17 -5.77 -4.27 -8.58
N SER A 18 -4.50 -4.57 -8.35
CA SER A 18 -3.46 -3.56 -8.22
C SER A 18 -2.19 -4.05 -8.87
N ASP A 19 -1.30 -3.11 -9.22
CA ASP A 19 0.07 -3.43 -9.62
C ASP A 19 0.07 -4.43 -10.77
N ILE A 20 -0.63 -4.07 -11.86
CA ILE A 20 -0.79 -4.89 -13.07
C ILE A 20 0.54 -4.99 -13.82
N HIS A 21 1.29 -3.87 -13.87
CA HIS A 21 2.60 -3.76 -14.51
C HIS A 21 2.63 -4.40 -15.90
N VAL A 22 1.69 -3.99 -16.78
CA VAL A 22 1.78 -4.35 -18.19
C VAL A 22 3.14 -3.92 -18.70
N SER A 23 3.92 -4.89 -19.19
CA SER A 23 5.30 -4.65 -19.62
C SER A 23 5.54 -5.21 -21.01
N VAL A 24 6.24 -4.44 -21.84
CA VAL A 24 6.73 -4.92 -23.14
C VAL A 24 8.07 -5.65 -23.05
N PHE A 25 8.76 -5.55 -21.91
CA PHE A 25 10.09 -6.14 -21.73
C PHE A 25 10.12 -7.32 -20.76
N ARG A 26 9.15 -7.40 -19.84
CA ARG A 26 9.18 -8.36 -18.73
C ARG A 26 7.90 -9.15 -18.64
N ASP A 27 8.05 -10.44 -18.42
CA ASP A 27 6.95 -11.36 -18.11
C ASP A 27 5.69 -11.08 -18.94
N LEU A 28 5.75 -11.47 -20.21
CA LEU A 28 4.65 -11.30 -21.15
C LEU A 28 3.37 -12.02 -20.72
N SER A 29 3.44 -12.94 -19.73
CA SER A 29 2.25 -13.59 -19.19
C SER A 29 1.35 -12.62 -18.41
N ARG A 30 1.87 -11.49 -17.90
CA ARG A 30 1.09 -10.49 -17.14
C ARG A 30 -0.13 -10.02 -17.90
N ILE A 31 0.04 -9.68 -19.18
CA ILE A 31 -1.05 -9.18 -20.02
C ILE A 31 -1.99 -10.30 -20.47
N SER A 32 -1.48 -11.51 -20.74
CA SER A 32 -2.33 -12.66 -21.09
C SER A 32 -3.19 -13.12 -19.93
N ASP A 33 -2.63 -13.14 -18.72
CA ASP A 33 -3.36 -13.48 -17.50
C ASP A 33 -4.35 -12.37 -17.15
N PHE A 34 -3.98 -11.10 -17.35
CA PHE A 34 -4.89 -9.98 -17.14
C PHE A 34 -6.10 -10.09 -18.09
N ARG A 35 -5.85 -10.46 -19.36
CA ARG A 35 -6.92 -10.77 -20.31
C ARG A 35 -7.79 -11.93 -19.82
N GLN A 36 -7.21 -13.00 -19.28
CA GLN A 36 -7.98 -14.11 -18.71
C GLN A 36 -8.79 -13.69 -17.47
N PHE A 37 -8.26 -12.83 -16.61
CA PHE A 37 -9.00 -12.26 -15.48
C PHE A 37 -10.23 -11.48 -15.97
N CYS A 38 -10.04 -10.59 -16.94
CA CYS A 38 -11.13 -9.82 -17.54
C CYS A 38 -12.16 -10.72 -18.26
N ALA A 39 -11.70 -11.75 -18.97
CA ALA A 39 -12.57 -12.64 -19.75
C ALA A 39 -13.34 -13.63 -18.86
N ASN A 40 -12.73 -14.11 -17.77
CA ASN A 40 -13.26 -15.19 -16.96
C ASN A 40 -13.76 -14.69 -15.61
N ALA A 41 -12.88 -14.11 -14.78
CA ALA A 41 -13.22 -13.74 -13.41
C ALA A 41 -14.32 -12.67 -13.38
N ILE A 42 -14.19 -11.58 -14.14
CA ILE A 42 -15.20 -10.51 -14.17
C ILE A 42 -16.58 -11.06 -14.59
N LYS A 43 -16.64 -11.97 -15.57
CA LYS A 43 -17.90 -12.57 -16.03
C LYS A 43 -18.53 -13.54 -15.03
N VAL A 44 -17.71 -14.18 -14.18
CA VAL A 44 -18.19 -15.06 -13.10
C VAL A 44 -18.67 -14.24 -11.90
N PHE A 45 -17.89 -13.27 -11.44
CA PHE A 45 -18.27 -12.43 -10.31
C PHE A 45 -19.39 -11.45 -10.65
N LYS A 46 -19.46 -10.95 -11.90
CA LYS A 46 -20.35 -9.88 -12.35
C LYS A 46 -20.45 -8.71 -11.34
N PRO A 47 -19.31 -8.16 -10.87
CA PRO A 47 -19.34 -7.11 -9.88
C PRO A 47 -19.86 -5.81 -10.51
N PRO A 48 -20.65 -4.98 -9.81
CA PRO A 48 -21.02 -3.65 -10.31
C PRO A 48 -19.80 -2.75 -10.55
N VAL A 49 -18.72 -2.95 -9.77
CA VAL A 49 -17.49 -2.14 -9.83
C VAL A 49 -16.25 -3.02 -9.71
N VAL A 50 -15.20 -2.69 -10.47
CA VAL A 50 -13.83 -3.17 -10.27
C VAL A 50 -12.89 -1.98 -10.08
N LEU A 51 -12.08 -2.03 -9.04
CA LEU A 51 -11.09 -1.02 -8.69
C LEU A 51 -9.72 -1.46 -9.20
N ALA A 52 -9.09 -0.66 -10.06
CA ALA A 52 -7.71 -0.84 -10.50
C ALA A 52 -6.82 0.20 -9.81
N SER A 53 -6.21 -0.17 -8.69
CA SER A 53 -5.55 0.73 -7.74
C SER A 53 -4.11 1.12 -8.12
N GLY A 54 -3.84 1.37 -9.40
CA GLY A 54 -2.56 1.92 -9.87
C GLY A 54 -1.51 0.89 -10.30
N ASP A 55 -0.41 1.44 -10.81
CA ASP A 55 0.67 0.74 -11.52
C ASP A 55 0.11 -0.18 -12.61
N LEU A 56 -0.68 0.45 -13.49
CA LEU A 56 -1.31 -0.21 -14.63
C LEU A 56 -0.25 -0.69 -15.64
N THR A 57 0.82 0.11 -15.81
CA THR A 57 1.96 -0.16 -16.69
C THR A 57 3.26 -0.32 -15.90
N ASP A 58 4.26 -0.99 -16.47
CA ASP A 58 5.55 -1.17 -15.77
C ASP A 58 6.50 0.01 -15.98
N ALA A 59 6.47 0.68 -17.13
CA ALA A 59 7.21 1.92 -17.39
C ALA A 59 8.73 1.85 -17.07
N LYS A 60 9.32 0.65 -17.10
CA LYS A 60 10.75 0.40 -16.91
C LYS A 60 11.43 0.18 -18.24
N THR A 61 12.65 0.68 -18.37
CA THR A 61 13.52 0.32 -19.49
C THR A 61 13.89 -1.16 -19.42
N GLN A 62 14.39 -1.72 -20.53
CA GLN A 62 14.75 -3.14 -20.64
C GLN A 62 15.75 -3.60 -19.56
N ASP A 63 16.75 -2.76 -19.25
CA ASP A 63 17.72 -2.96 -18.17
C ASP A 63 17.15 -2.74 -16.75
N SER A 64 15.95 -2.17 -16.65
CA SER A 64 15.23 -1.74 -15.45
C SER A 64 15.95 -0.75 -14.53
N ILE A 65 17.01 -0.12 -15.03
CA ILE A 65 17.71 0.98 -14.37
C ILE A 65 16.91 2.27 -14.57
N GLY A 66 16.53 2.55 -15.83
CA GLY A 66 15.74 3.71 -16.21
C GLY A 66 14.22 3.49 -16.12
N SER A 67 13.49 4.57 -16.39
CA SER A 67 12.03 4.55 -16.47
C SER A 67 11.50 5.63 -17.40
N GLN A 68 10.48 5.30 -18.17
CA GLN A 68 9.73 6.22 -19.01
C GLN A 68 8.39 5.58 -19.40
N GLN A 69 7.47 6.38 -19.93
CA GLN A 69 6.21 5.86 -20.45
C GLN A 69 6.41 5.17 -21.80
N PHE A 70 5.93 3.92 -21.92
CA PHE A 70 5.92 3.16 -23.17
C PHE A 70 4.50 3.07 -23.71
N ARG A 71 4.24 3.73 -24.84
CA ARG A 71 2.90 3.77 -25.46
C ARG A 71 2.31 2.37 -25.68
N GLN A 72 3.13 1.39 -26.03
CA GLN A 72 2.66 0.03 -26.27
C GLN A 72 2.08 -0.65 -25.01
N GLU A 73 2.64 -0.42 -23.83
CA GLU A 73 2.10 -0.97 -22.56
C GLU A 73 0.67 -0.46 -22.31
N TRP A 74 0.47 0.85 -22.54
CA TRP A 74 -0.83 1.50 -22.41
C TRP A 74 -1.84 1.04 -23.47
N VAL A 75 -1.38 0.85 -24.71
CA VAL A 75 -2.22 0.30 -25.79
C VAL A 75 -2.66 -1.12 -25.46
N GLU A 76 -1.76 -1.99 -24.99
CA GLU A 76 -2.11 -3.36 -24.59
C GLU A 76 -3.11 -3.38 -23.42
N TYR A 77 -2.89 -2.57 -22.39
CA TYR A 77 -3.82 -2.40 -21.27
C TYR A 77 -5.24 -2.04 -21.76
N ARG A 78 -5.34 -0.99 -22.58
CA ARG A 78 -6.61 -0.53 -23.14
C ARG A 78 -7.24 -1.57 -24.06
N ASN A 79 -6.44 -2.25 -24.88
CA ASN A 79 -6.91 -3.26 -25.82
C ASN A 79 -7.57 -4.44 -25.09
N VAL A 80 -7.01 -4.89 -23.97
CA VAL A 80 -7.64 -5.95 -23.16
C VAL A 80 -9.04 -5.53 -22.70
N LEU A 81 -9.18 -4.34 -22.12
CA LEU A 81 -10.46 -3.86 -21.59
C LEU A 81 -11.50 -3.64 -22.71
N ASN A 82 -11.08 -3.06 -23.83
CA ASN A 82 -11.95 -2.76 -24.97
C ASN A 82 -12.36 -4.02 -25.75
N SER A 83 -11.40 -4.89 -26.10
CA SER A 83 -11.69 -6.08 -26.93
C SER A 83 -12.62 -7.07 -26.22
N LEU A 84 -12.59 -7.10 -24.88
CA LEU A 84 -13.48 -7.93 -24.07
C LEU A 84 -14.77 -7.21 -23.65
N ASN A 85 -14.96 -5.95 -24.06
CA ASN A 85 -16.09 -5.11 -23.66
C ASN A 85 -16.33 -5.13 -22.14
N VAL A 86 -15.27 -4.97 -21.33
CA VAL A 86 -15.36 -5.07 -19.87
C VAL A 86 -16.42 -4.14 -19.28
N SER A 87 -16.60 -2.96 -19.89
CA SER A 87 -17.61 -1.96 -19.51
C SER A 87 -19.06 -2.45 -19.63
N GLN A 88 -19.35 -3.52 -20.37
CA GLN A 88 -20.68 -4.14 -20.42
C GLN A 88 -21.00 -4.98 -19.19
N TYR A 89 -19.98 -5.44 -18.46
CA TYR A 89 -20.13 -6.34 -17.32
C TYR A 89 -19.89 -5.66 -15.97
N THR A 90 -19.12 -4.58 -15.95
CA THR A 90 -18.75 -3.87 -14.72
C THR A 90 -18.30 -2.44 -15.01
N THR A 91 -18.36 -1.57 -14.00
CA THR A 91 -17.68 -0.28 -14.06
C THR A 91 -16.21 -0.46 -13.67
N TRP A 92 -15.30 -0.14 -14.59
CA TRP A 92 -13.86 -0.18 -14.34
C TRP A 92 -13.34 1.18 -13.84
N LEU A 93 -12.90 1.23 -12.58
CA LEU A 93 -12.40 2.44 -11.94
C LEU A 93 -10.88 2.35 -11.75
N ASP A 94 -10.13 2.90 -12.70
CA ASP A 94 -8.67 2.96 -12.62
C ASP A 94 -8.19 4.29 -12.04
N ILE A 95 -7.04 4.23 -11.35
CA ILE A 95 -6.27 5.38 -10.87
C ILE A 95 -4.80 5.12 -11.18
N ARG A 96 -3.97 6.16 -11.19
CA ARG A 96 -2.53 6.03 -11.46
C ARG A 96 -1.77 5.52 -10.25
N GLY A 97 -0.72 4.75 -10.52
CA GLY A 97 0.39 4.55 -9.59
C GLY A 97 1.65 5.31 -10.01
N ASN A 98 2.74 5.15 -9.27
CA ASN A 98 3.98 5.87 -9.59
C ASN A 98 4.57 5.45 -10.94
N HIS A 99 4.37 4.21 -11.38
CA HIS A 99 4.85 3.74 -12.67
C HIS A 99 4.12 4.42 -13.83
N ASP A 100 2.83 4.68 -13.65
CA ASP A 100 1.99 5.38 -14.62
C ASP A 100 2.33 6.89 -14.73
N ASN A 101 3.21 7.38 -13.87
CA ASN A 101 3.64 8.77 -13.77
C ASN A 101 5.17 8.94 -13.91
N PHE A 102 5.93 7.89 -14.25
CA PHE A 102 7.37 8.05 -14.50
C PHE A 102 7.63 8.89 -15.73
N ASN A 103 8.51 9.87 -15.60
CA ASN A 103 8.95 10.74 -16.68
C ASN A 103 7.79 11.54 -17.32
N VAL A 104 6.85 12.02 -16.51
CA VAL A 104 5.69 12.82 -16.94
C VAL A 104 5.77 14.21 -16.32
N LEU A 105 5.92 15.25 -17.14
CA LEU A 105 6.09 16.61 -16.62
C LEU A 105 4.82 17.17 -15.95
N ASN A 106 3.68 17.05 -16.61
CA ASN A 106 2.39 17.53 -16.09
C ASN A 106 1.24 16.88 -16.87
N SER A 107 0.00 17.27 -16.54
CA SER A 107 -1.21 16.73 -17.18
C SER A 107 -1.29 16.96 -18.70
N LEU A 108 -0.62 18.00 -19.22
CA LEU A 108 -0.56 18.34 -20.64
C LEU A 108 0.62 17.67 -21.37
N SER A 109 1.47 16.93 -20.67
CA SER A 109 2.59 16.22 -21.29
C SER A 109 2.07 15.20 -22.31
N LYS A 110 2.74 15.11 -23.46
CA LYS A 110 2.50 14.06 -24.46
C LYS A 110 2.75 12.66 -23.90
N GLN A 111 3.56 12.56 -22.83
CA GLN A 111 3.85 11.31 -22.13
C GLN A 111 2.79 10.96 -21.09
N ASN A 112 1.81 11.83 -20.79
CA ASN A 112 0.70 11.50 -19.91
C ASN A 112 -0.29 10.54 -20.63
N PHE A 113 0.07 9.26 -20.68
CA PHE A 113 -0.73 8.23 -21.35
C PHE A 113 -1.93 7.78 -20.52
N TYR A 114 -1.95 7.97 -19.20
CA TYR A 114 -3.13 7.70 -18.38
C TYR A 114 -4.39 8.41 -18.92
N THR A 115 -4.31 9.73 -19.16
CA THR A 115 -5.43 10.50 -19.70
C THR A 115 -5.92 10.03 -21.07
N ASN A 116 -5.05 9.36 -21.84
CA ASN A 116 -5.35 8.94 -23.22
C ASN A 116 -5.78 7.46 -23.33
N TYR A 117 -5.34 6.60 -22.42
CA TYR A 117 -5.44 5.15 -22.56
C TYR A 117 -6.18 4.45 -21.42
N SER A 118 -6.22 5.04 -20.22
CA SER A 118 -7.02 4.46 -19.14
C SER A 118 -8.51 4.73 -19.35
N ILE A 119 -9.36 4.03 -18.60
CA ILE A 119 -10.82 4.18 -18.66
C ILE A 119 -11.22 5.52 -18.03
N GLN A 120 -10.64 5.87 -16.88
CA GLN A 120 -11.07 7.03 -16.11
C GLN A 120 -10.27 8.29 -16.44
N GLY A 121 -9.04 8.17 -16.92
CA GLY A 121 -8.08 9.28 -16.95
C GLY A 121 -8.47 10.48 -17.81
N LYS A 122 -9.33 10.28 -18.82
CA LYS A 122 -9.85 11.37 -19.65
C LYS A 122 -10.85 12.24 -18.88
N ALA A 123 -11.78 11.61 -18.16
CA ALA A 123 -12.80 12.32 -17.38
C ALA A 123 -12.27 12.74 -16.01
N ASN A 124 -11.37 11.93 -15.45
CA ASN A 124 -10.87 12.01 -14.09
C ASN A 124 -9.34 11.91 -14.10
N PRO A 125 -8.62 13.01 -14.42
CA PRO A 125 -7.15 12.98 -14.52
C PRO A 125 -6.43 12.89 -13.16
N ARG A 126 -7.15 13.03 -12.04
CA ARG A 126 -6.67 13.08 -10.65
C ARG A 126 -7.66 12.37 -9.72
N SER A 127 -7.70 12.67 -8.42
CA SER A 127 -8.68 12.10 -7.49
C SER A 127 -10.11 12.36 -7.95
N TYR A 128 -10.99 11.37 -7.79
CA TYR A 128 -12.38 11.45 -8.24
C TYR A 128 -13.34 10.65 -7.37
N LEU A 129 -14.63 10.92 -7.57
CA LEU A 129 -15.76 10.23 -6.94
C LEU A 129 -16.57 9.50 -8.00
N TYR A 130 -16.85 8.23 -7.75
CA TYR A 130 -17.85 7.46 -8.47
C TYR A 130 -18.89 6.91 -7.49
N GLN A 131 -20.16 6.88 -7.89
CA GLN A 131 -21.25 6.44 -7.02
C GLN A 131 -22.13 5.45 -7.77
N ILE A 132 -22.59 4.44 -7.05
CA ILE A 132 -23.62 3.51 -7.51
C ILE A 132 -24.74 3.46 -6.49
N GLU A 133 -25.93 3.11 -6.96
CA GLU A 133 -27.07 2.81 -6.12
C GLU A 133 -27.42 1.33 -6.29
N VAL A 134 -27.50 0.60 -5.18
CA VAL A 134 -27.88 -0.82 -5.18
C VAL A 134 -29.03 -0.99 -4.20
N LYS A 135 -30.22 -1.31 -4.75
CA LYS A 135 -31.46 -1.53 -3.98
C LYS A 135 -31.74 -0.39 -2.97
N GLY A 136 -31.55 0.86 -3.39
CA GLY A 136 -31.81 2.07 -2.59
C GLY A 136 -30.65 2.55 -1.70
N ASP A 137 -29.58 1.77 -1.58
CA ASP A 137 -28.37 2.19 -0.85
C ASP A 137 -27.34 2.80 -1.82
N VAL A 138 -26.88 4.02 -1.52
CA VAL A 138 -25.82 4.70 -2.27
C VAL A 138 -24.45 4.31 -1.71
N TYR A 139 -23.56 3.84 -2.58
CA TYR A 139 -22.17 3.50 -2.28
C TYR A 139 -21.23 4.43 -3.03
N SER A 140 -20.30 5.05 -2.31
CA SER A 140 -19.30 5.95 -2.87
C SER A 140 -17.94 5.27 -2.99
N PHE A 141 -17.31 5.40 -4.14
CA PHE A 141 -15.95 4.99 -4.43
C PHE A 141 -15.10 6.23 -4.66
N VAL A 142 -14.15 6.48 -3.76
CA VAL A 142 -13.27 7.65 -3.81
C VAL A 142 -11.87 7.22 -4.22
N ALA A 143 -11.45 7.63 -5.41
CA ALA A 143 -10.11 7.38 -5.95
C ALA A 143 -9.17 8.50 -5.50
N ILE A 144 -7.98 8.16 -5.00
CA ILE A 144 -6.97 9.09 -4.52
C ILE A 144 -5.71 9.00 -5.39
N ASP A 145 -5.37 10.12 -6.03
CA ASP A 145 -4.15 10.28 -6.80
C ASP A 145 -3.09 11.07 -6.02
N ALA A 146 -2.14 10.36 -5.43
CA ALA A 146 -0.97 10.94 -4.77
C ALA A 146 0.28 10.98 -5.65
N CYS A 147 0.18 10.80 -6.97
CA CYS A 147 1.34 10.87 -7.85
C CYS A 147 1.96 12.28 -7.85
N LEU A 148 3.30 12.34 -7.86
CA LEU A 148 4.05 13.61 -7.88
C LEU A 148 3.82 14.41 -9.16
N ARG A 149 3.97 15.73 -9.06
CA ARG A 149 3.92 16.65 -10.20
C ARG A 149 5.07 17.66 -10.13
N PRO A 150 6.08 17.57 -11.02
CA PRO A 150 6.23 16.55 -12.07
C PRO A 150 6.50 15.15 -11.53
N GLY A 151 6.32 14.14 -12.36
CA GLY A 151 6.63 12.74 -12.08
C GLY A 151 8.06 12.38 -12.50
N PRO A 152 9.05 12.38 -11.58
CA PRO A 152 10.44 12.04 -11.88
C PRO A 152 10.64 10.64 -12.44
N ARG A 153 11.78 10.44 -13.11
CA ARG A 153 12.27 9.09 -13.36
C ARG A 153 12.54 8.37 -12.03
N ARG A 154 12.59 7.05 -12.08
CA ARG A 154 13.08 6.24 -10.97
C ARG A 154 14.49 6.69 -10.57
N PRO A 155 14.84 6.53 -9.29
CA PRO A 155 14.06 5.90 -8.23
C PRO A 155 13.21 6.88 -7.38
N PHE A 156 13.00 8.12 -7.83
CA PHE A 156 12.56 9.20 -6.93
C PHE A 156 11.05 9.31 -6.73
N ASN A 157 10.27 8.42 -7.34
CA ASN A 157 8.81 8.47 -7.38
C ASN A 157 8.14 7.45 -6.43
N PHE A 158 8.89 6.90 -5.46
CA PHE A 158 8.38 5.87 -4.53
C PHE A 158 7.42 6.43 -3.46
N VAL A 159 7.49 7.72 -3.15
CA VAL A 159 6.62 8.35 -2.15
C VAL A 159 5.72 9.36 -2.83
N GLY A 160 4.42 9.20 -2.63
CA GLY A 160 3.41 10.10 -3.17
C GLY A 160 3.27 11.39 -2.37
N MET A 161 2.54 12.35 -2.92
CA MET A 161 2.22 13.62 -2.29
C MET A 161 0.78 14.05 -2.60
N LEU A 162 0.11 14.54 -1.58
CA LEU A 162 -1.11 15.35 -1.68
C LEU A 162 -0.75 16.79 -1.31
N ASP A 163 -0.61 17.63 -2.34
CA ASP A 163 -0.42 19.08 -2.17
C ASP A 163 -1.74 19.76 -1.73
N ASP A 164 -1.66 21.03 -1.36
CA ASP A 164 -2.82 21.76 -0.84
C ASP A 164 -3.96 21.85 -1.86
N VAL A 165 -3.64 21.84 -3.16
CA VAL A 165 -4.60 21.83 -4.25
C VAL A 165 -5.35 20.50 -4.28
N GLU A 166 -4.65 19.37 -4.24
CA GLU A 166 -5.27 18.05 -4.24
C GLU A 166 -6.07 17.80 -2.95
N ILE A 167 -5.59 18.27 -1.79
CA ILE A 167 -6.35 18.20 -0.54
C ILE A 167 -7.67 18.99 -0.64
N ALA A 168 -7.67 20.15 -1.28
CA ALA A 168 -8.89 20.90 -1.52
C ALA A 168 -9.88 20.14 -2.42
N VAL A 169 -9.39 19.43 -3.46
CA VAL A 169 -10.20 18.56 -4.31
C VAL A 169 -10.80 17.41 -3.51
N ILE A 170 -10.00 16.72 -2.68
CA ILE A 170 -10.46 15.60 -1.84
C ILE A 170 -11.52 16.08 -0.85
N ARG A 171 -11.34 17.25 -0.21
CA ARG A 171 -12.37 17.83 0.66
C ARG A 171 -13.68 18.13 -0.08
N ASN A 172 -13.61 18.59 -1.32
CA ASN A 172 -14.81 18.79 -2.14
C ASN A 172 -15.49 17.46 -2.49
N ILE A 173 -14.71 16.41 -2.74
CA ILE A 173 -15.25 15.05 -2.92
C ILE A 173 -15.99 14.60 -1.66
N VAL A 174 -15.41 14.78 -0.46
CA VAL A 174 -16.07 14.45 0.81
C VAL A 174 -17.42 15.17 0.94
N LYS A 175 -17.47 16.48 0.67
CA LYS A 175 -18.72 17.24 0.68
C LYS A 175 -19.78 16.68 -0.27
N ARG A 176 -19.37 16.20 -1.44
CA ARG A 176 -20.28 15.57 -2.42
C ARG A 176 -20.79 14.21 -1.94
N VAL A 177 -19.94 13.42 -1.27
CA VAL A 177 -20.33 12.16 -0.64
C VAL A 177 -21.35 12.39 0.48
N GLU A 178 -21.15 13.42 1.30
CA GLU A 178 -22.10 13.83 2.34
C GLU A 178 -23.43 14.28 1.74
N ALA A 179 -23.39 15.10 0.68
CA ALA A 179 -24.58 15.62 0.02
C ALA A 179 -25.42 14.55 -0.69
N SER A 180 -24.81 13.45 -1.13
CA SER A 180 -25.53 12.34 -1.76
C SER A 180 -26.15 11.36 -0.75
N HIS A 181 -26.03 11.62 0.55
CA HIS A 181 -26.42 10.69 1.62
C HIS A 181 -25.84 9.28 1.42
N SER A 182 -24.57 9.20 0.97
CA SER A 182 -23.88 7.93 0.76
C SER A 182 -23.87 7.12 2.05
N LYS A 183 -24.33 5.86 1.97
CA LYS A 183 -24.43 5.00 3.15
C LYS A 183 -23.07 4.46 3.56
N TYR A 184 -22.25 4.09 2.58
CA TYR A 184 -20.90 3.57 2.78
C TYR A 184 -19.94 4.17 1.76
N THR A 185 -18.69 4.37 2.17
CA THR A 185 -17.62 4.94 1.34
C THR A 185 -16.40 4.04 1.34
N ILE A 186 -15.96 3.69 0.14
CA ILE A 186 -14.79 2.86 -0.16
C ILE A 186 -13.76 3.78 -0.78
N TRP A 187 -12.62 3.90 -0.14
CA TRP A 187 -11.50 4.69 -0.65
C TRP A 187 -10.49 3.77 -1.29
N PHE A 188 -9.86 4.21 -2.38
CA PHE A 188 -8.78 3.48 -3.00
C PHE A 188 -7.77 4.42 -3.65
N GLY A 189 -6.53 3.97 -3.75
CA GLY A 189 -5.42 4.69 -4.34
C GLY A 189 -4.25 3.75 -4.52
N HIS A 190 -3.15 4.23 -5.07
CA HIS A 190 -2.00 3.37 -5.27
C HIS A 190 -1.14 3.21 -4.03
N PHE A 191 -0.69 4.34 -3.48
CA PHE A 191 0.21 4.35 -2.34
C PHE A 191 -0.54 4.01 -1.05
N PRO A 192 0.02 3.14 -0.19
CA PRO A 192 -0.36 3.09 1.21
C PRO A 192 -0.24 4.46 1.85
N THR A 193 -1.09 4.75 2.84
CA THR A 193 -1.11 6.05 3.51
C THR A 193 0.22 6.37 4.22
N SER A 194 1.00 5.34 4.58
CA SER A 194 2.37 5.47 5.11
C SER A 194 3.37 6.04 4.10
N CYS A 195 3.08 5.90 2.81
CA CYS A 195 3.88 6.33 1.67
C CYS A 195 3.31 7.59 0.99
N ILE A 196 2.44 8.35 1.67
CA ILE A 196 1.88 9.61 1.17
C ILE A 196 2.33 10.77 2.06
N LEU A 197 2.99 11.75 1.47
CA LEU A 197 3.21 13.05 2.08
C LEU A 197 1.97 13.93 1.95
N SER A 198 1.64 14.68 2.99
CA SER A 198 0.56 15.64 2.96
C SER A 198 0.86 16.78 3.92
N HIS A 199 0.44 17.99 3.55
CA HIS A 199 0.41 19.15 4.45
C HIS A 199 -0.79 19.11 5.41
N GLU A 200 -1.75 18.21 5.20
CA GLU A 200 -2.89 18.06 6.10
C GLU A 200 -2.42 17.51 7.46
N PRO A 201 -2.81 18.12 8.60
CA PRO A 201 -2.57 17.54 9.91
C PRO A 201 -3.19 16.14 10.03
N GLY A 202 -2.35 15.13 10.27
CA GLY A 202 -2.75 13.72 10.29
C GLY A 202 -2.89 13.08 8.89
N GLY A 203 -2.64 13.83 7.82
CA GLY A 203 -2.62 13.37 6.44
C GLY A 203 -3.96 12.81 5.95
N LEU A 204 -3.88 11.98 4.90
CA LEU A 204 -5.04 11.32 4.30
C LEU A 204 -5.83 10.49 5.34
N ARG A 205 -5.15 9.87 6.31
CA ARG A 205 -5.79 9.07 7.36
C ARG A 205 -6.79 9.89 8.16
N SER A 206 -6.46 11.14 8.50
CA SER A 206 -7.38 12.00 9.25
C SER A 206 -8.60 12.40 8.41
N ILE A 207 -8.44 12.61 7.10
CA ILE A 207 -9.56 12.93 6.19
C ILE A 207 -10.51 11.74 6.12
N ILE A 208 -10.01 10.53 5.87
CA ILE A 208 -10.81 9.29 5.82
C ILE A 208 -11.44 9.03 7.20
N GLY A 209 -10.67 9.21 8.26
CA GLY A 209 -11.04 8.99 9.64
C GLY A 209 -12.25 9.79 10.12
N ARG A 210 -12.31 11.07 9.74
CA ARG A 210 -13.42 11.98 10.09
C ARG A 210 -14.73 11.66 9.36
N HIS A 211 -14.66 10.87 8.30
CA HIS A 211 -15.84 10.47 7.53
C HIS A 211 -16.44 9.18 8.11
N ASP A 212 -17.58 9.27 8.80
CA ASP A 212 -18.16 8.14 9.53
C ASP A 212 -18.54 6.96 8.65
N GLN A 213 -18.91 7.21 7.39
CA GLN A 213 -19.26 6.19 6.42
C GLN A 213 -18.03 5.55 5.73
N ALA A 214 -16.80 6.00 6.03
CA ALA A 214 -15.59 5.40 5.48
C ALA A 214 -15.28 4.04 6.10
N LEU A 215 -15.34 2.99 5.27
CA LEU A 215 -15.07 1.61 5.72
C LEU A 215 -13.61 1.22 5.52
N VAL A 216 -13.03 1.55 4.36
CA VAL A 216 -11.73 1.01 3.96
C VAL A 216 -10.96 1.94 3.03
N TYR A 217 -9.64 1.91 3.12
CA TYR A 217 -8.69 2.39 2.12
C TYR A 217 -7.97 1.20 1.47
N LEU A 218 -8.14 1.04 0.17
CA LEU A 218 -7.59 -0.05 -0.62
C LEU A 218 -6.39 0.44 -1.43
N CYS A 219 -5.25 -0.23 -1.31
CA CYS A 219 -4.01 0.20 -1.96
C CYS A 219 -3.18 -0.97 -2.49
N GLY A 220 -2.05 -0.65 -3.13
CA GLY A 220 -1.06 -1.56 -3.69
C GLY A 220 0.37 -1.12 -3.38
N HIS A 221 1.21 -0.99 -4.42
CA HIS A 221 2.52 -0.33 -4.42
C HIS A 221 3.68 -1.09 -3.75
N LEU A 222 3.44 -1.71 -2.59
CA LEU A 222 4.51 -2.34 -1.80
C LEU A 222 4.74 -3.81 -2.17
N HIS A 223 3.84 -4.44 -2.92
CA HIS A 223 3.96 -5.83 -3.39
C HIS A 223 4.24 -6.82 -2.25
N THR A 224 3.57 -6.71 -1.11
CA THR A 224 3.86 -7.53 0.10
C THR A 224 5.31 -7.44 0.62
N LEU A 225 6.04 -6.36 0.27
CA LEU A 225 7.49 -6.23 0.44
C LEU A 225 8.26 -7.43 -0.14
N GLY A 226 7.88 -7.87 -1.34
CA GLY A 226 8.49 -9.04 -1.99
C GLY A 226 8.18 -10.36 -1.29
N GLY A 227 6.99 -10.48 -0.69
CA GLY A 227 6.54 -11.67 0.03
C GLY A 227 6.93 -11.73 1.51
N LEU A 228 7.68 -10.75 2.02
CA LEU A 228 8.08 -10.68 3.43
C LEU A 228 6.88 -10.45 4.37
N ILE A 229 5.85 -9.74 3.90
CA ILE A 229 4.61 -9.50 4.65
C ILE A 229 3.43 -9.88 3.76
N PRO A 230 3.05 -11.17 3.69
CA PRO A 230 2.02 -11.66 2.78
C PRO A 230 0.63 -11.05 2.99
N LYS A 231 0.36 -10.51 4.19
CA LYS A 231 -0.91 -9.86 4.57
C LYS A 231 -0.64 -8.45 5.10
N MET A 232 -0.54 -7.48 4.20
CA MET A 232 -0.36 -6.07 4.58
C MET A 232 -1.72 -5.42 4.84
N TYR A 233 -2.29 -5.76 5.99
CA TYR A 233 -3.56 -5.21 6.48
C TYR A 233 -3.36 -4.54 7.83
N THR A 234 -4.11 -3.48 8.08
CA THR A 234 -4.20 -2.90 9.42
C THR A 234 -5.56 -2.24 9.65
N LEU A 235 -5.90 -2.05 10.91
CA LEU A 235 -6.97 -1.13 11.34
C LEU A 235 -6.29 0.17 11.77
N GLN A 236 -6.54 1.25 11.03
CA GLN A 236 -5.97 2.56 11.36
C GLN A 236 -6.53 3.07 12.68
N GLN A 237 -5.78 3.96 13.35
CA GLN A 237 -6.20 4.53 14.64
C GLN A 237 -7.54 5.30 14.52
N ASP A 238 -7.82 5.85 13.34
CA ASP A 238 -9.07 6.52 13.00
C ASP A 238 -10.25 5.55 12.73
N GLY A 239 -10.03 4.24 12.77
CA GLY A 239 -11.08 3.22 12.83
C GLY A 239 -11.51 2.58 11.51
N PHE A 240 -10.88 2.93 10.38
CA PHE A 240 -11.10 2.28 9.08
C PHE A 240 -10.00 1.25 8.78
N LEU A 241 -10.31 0.27 7.92
CA LEU A 241 -9.32 -0.71 7.46
C LEU A 241 -8.42 -0.10 6.38
N GLU A 242 -7.12 -0.34 6.45
CA GLU A 242 -6.20 -0.12 5.33
C GLU A 242 -5.66 -1.46 4.86
N LEU A 243 -5.93 -1.77 3.60
CA LEU A 243 -5.65 -3.08 3.01
C LEU A 243 -4.81 -2.89 1.76
N GLU A 244 -3.50 -3.13 1.87
CA GLU A 244 -2.69 -3.32 0.68
C GLU A 244 -3.02 -4.69 0.09
N LEU A 245 -3.23 -4.72 -1.22
CA LEU A 245 -3.46 -5.94 -1.97
C LEU A 245 -2.13 -6.43 -2.51
N GLY A 246 -1.83 -7.72 -2.30
CA GLY A 246 -0.73 -8.36 -3.00
C GLY A 246 -0.86 -8.17 -4.51
N ASP A 247 0.25 -8.14 -5.21
CA ASP A 247 0.27 -7.62 -6.57
C ASP A 247 -0.25 -8.59 -7.63
N TRP A 248 -0.69 -8.02 -8.75
CA TRP A 248 -0.91 -8.79 -9.96
C TRP A 248 0.41 -9.20 -10.62
N LYS A 249 1.39 -8.29 -10.66
CA LYS A 249 2.69 -8.37 -11.38
C LYS A 249 3.47 -9.67 -11.22
N ASP A 250 3.58 -10.20 -10.02
CA ASP A 250 4.37 -11.37 -9.63
C ASP A 250 3.47 -12.43 -9.00
N ASN A 251 2.45 -12.03 -8.23
CA ASN A 251 1.62 -12.97 -7.47
C ASN A 251 0.26 -13.32 -8.11
N ARG A 252 -0.17 -12.57 -9.13
CA ARG A 252 -1.48 -12.70 -9.81
C ARG A 252 -2.64 -12.70 -8.82
N MET A 253 -2.59 -11.80 -7.85
CA MET A 253 -3.62 -11.66 -6.83
C MET A 253 -4.67 -10.61 -7.22
N TYR A 254 -5.91 -10.85 -6.83
CA TYR A 254 -6.99 -9.87 -6.84
C TYR A 254 -7.80 -10.05 -5.56
N ARG A 255 -8.61 -9.05 -5.18
CA ARG A 255 -9.43 -9.11 -3.96
C ARG A 255 -10.90 -9.07 -4.30
N LEU A 256 -11.67 -9.93 -3.64
CA LEU A 256 -13.12 -9.84 -3.59
C LEU A 256 -13.52 -9.19 -2.28
N LEU A 257 -14.37 -8.17 -2.35
CA LEU A 257 -14.95 -7.49 -1.19
C LEU A 257 -16.47 -7.51 -1.27
N ALA A 258 -17.13 -7.50 -0.12
CA ALA A 258 -18.56 -7.29 -0.01
C ALA A 258 -18.89 -6.40 1.19
N VAL A 259 -19.85 -5.50 1.01
CA VAL A 259 -20.51 -4.76 2.09
C VAL A 259 -21.90 -5.35 2.24
N ASP A 260 -22.13 -6.10 3.33
CA ASP A 260 -23.39 -6.80 3.63
C ASP A 260 -24.02 -6.19 4.88
N HIS A 261 -25.11 -5.45 4.71
CA HIS A 261 -25.78 -4.65 5.75
C HIS A 261 -24.81 -3.69 6.49
N GLY A 262 -23.80 -3.19 5.78
CA GLY A 262 -22.77 -2.30 6.31
C GLY A 262 -21.56 -2.98 6.93
N MET A 263 -21.53 -4.31 6.98
CA MET A 263 -20.35 -5.06 7.37
C MET A 263 -19.46 -5.31 6.16
N LEU A 264 -18.21 -4.83 6.19
CA LEU A 264 -17.24 -5.06 5.14
C LEU A 264 -16.49 -6.38 5.38
N SER A 265 -16.60 -7.33 4.44
CA SER A 265 -15.82 -8.57 4.42
C SER A 265 -15.03 -8.68 3.12
N PHE A 266 -13.87 -9.31 3.16
CA PHE A 266 -13.03 -9.48 1.97
C PHE A 266 -12.18 -10.75 2.03
N ILE A 267 -11.72 -11.18 0.85
CA ILE A 267 -10.70 -12.21 0.68
C ILE A 267 -9.79 -11.89 -0.51
N ASP A 268 -8.53 -12.26 -0.39
CA ASP A 268 -7.54 -12.19 -1.47
C ASP A 268 -7.54 -13.53 -2.21
N VAL A 269 -7.62 -13.46 -3.53
CA VAL A 269 -7.79 -14.61 -4.41
C VAL A 269 -6.66 -14.63 -5.42
N LYS A 270 -6.00 -15.78 -5.53
CA LYS A 270 -5.02 -16.01 -6.58
C LYS A 270 -5.74 -16.34 -7.88
N HIS A 271 -5.26 -15.77 -8.99
CA HIS A 271 -5.80 -16.02 -10.32
C HIS A 271 -5.98 -17.53 -10.60
N GLN A 272 -7.10 -17.86 -11.26
CA GLN A 272 -7.53 -19.23 -11.61
C GLN A 272 -7.87 -20.16 -10.45
N GLN A 273 -7.86 -19.69 -9.19
CA GLN A 273 -8.37 -20.49 -8.08
C GLN A 273 -9.90 -20.43 -7.99
N TRP A 274 -10.54 -21.58 -8.15
CA TRP A 274 -11.99 -21.76 -8.06
C TRP A 274 -12.33 -23.04 -7.28
N PRO A 275 -13.49 -23.11 -6.60
CA PRO A 275 -14.44 -22.03 -6.34
C PRO A 275 -13.88 -20.94 -5.40
N VAL A 276 -14.57 -19.81 -5.33
CA VAL A 276 -14.28 -18.70 -4.42
C VAL A 276 -15.43 -18.54 -3.44
N VAL A 277 -15.12 -18.37 -2.15
CA VAL A 277 -16.12 -18.22 -1.08
C VAL A 277 -15.74 -17.10 -0.12
N LEU A 278 -16.67 -16.20 0.16
CA LEU A 278 -16.53 -15.09 1.09
C LEU A 278 -17.64 -15.16 2.13
N ILE A 279 -17.29 -15.43 3.40
CA ILE A 279 -18.26 -15.40 4.49
C ILE A 279 -18.48 -13.93 4.90
N THR A 280 -19.70 -13.43 4.75
CA THR A 280 -20.06 -12.05 5.09
C THR A 280 -20.63 -11.95 6.50
N ASN A 281 -21.33 -12.99 6.98
CA ASN A 281 -21.84 -13.08 8.33
C ASN A 281 -21.73 -14.51 8.88
N PRO A 282 -21.08 -14.74 10.03
CA PRO A 282 -20.38 -13.74 10.84
C PRO A 282 -19.07 -13.29 10.18
N LYS A 283 -18.80 -11.99 10.28
CA LYS A 283 -17.57 -11.35 9.79
C LYS A 283 -16.34 -11.83 10.60
N ASP A 284 -15.18 -11.88 9.93
CA ASP A 284 -13.91 -12.22 10.57
C ASP A 284 -13.59 -11.25 11.74
N ALA A 285 -13.31 -11.81 12.91
CA ALA A 285 -13.01 -11.08 14.14
C ALA A 285 -11.80 -10.15 14.02
N LEU A 286 -10.85 -10.44 13.12
CA LEU A 286 -9.67 -9.60 12.89
C LEU A 286 -10.02 -8.28 12.22
N PHE A 287 -11.08 -8.26 11.42
CA PHE A 287 -11.43 -7.11 10.57
C PHE A 287 -12.59 -6.27 11.13
N LEU A 288 -13.04 -6.51 12.36
CA LEU A 288 -14.11 -5.76 12.99
C LEU A 288 -13.75 -4.27 13.13
N MET A 289 -14.68 -3.39 12.76
CA MET A 289 -14.52 -1.93 12.87
C MET A 289 -15.59 -1.30 13.78
N PRO A 290 -15.51 -1.42 15.13
CA PRO A 290 -16.58 -0.97 16.02
C PRO A 290 -16.93 0.52 15.96
N ARG A 291 -16.07 1.36 15.37
CA ARG A 291 -16.33 2.79 15.16
C ARG A 291 -17.04 3.12 13.84
N LYS A 292 -17.03 2.19 12.88
CA LYS A 292 -17.53 2.39 11.50
C LYS A 292 -18.63 1.40 11.12
N GLU A 293 -18.79 0.31 11.87
CA GLU A 293 -19.76 -0.75 11.62
C GLU A 293 -20.75 -0.90 12.77
N ASN A 294 -22.03 -1.13 12.44
CA ASN A 294 -23.04 -1.46 13.44
C ASN A 294 -23.02 -2.96 13.75
N PHE A 295 -22.31 -3.31 14.81
CA PHE A 295 -22.13 -4.69 15.22
C PHE A 295 -23.41 -5.37 15.75
N GLU A 296 -24.41 -4.60 16.21
CA GLU A 296 -25.67 -5.16 16.72
C GLU A 296 -26.38 -6.00 15.66
N ILE A 297 -26.23 -5.63 14.38
CA ILE A 297 -26.83 -6.33 13.23
C ILE A 297 -26.40 -7.80 13.18
N VAL A 298 -25.14 -8.10 13.51
CA VAL A 298 -24.61 -9.46 13.54
C VAL A 298 -25.23 -10.25 14.69
N THR A 299 -25.30 -9.63 15.88
CA THR A 299 -25.84 -10.27 17.10
C THR A 299 -27.35 -10.52 17.04
N GLU A 300 -28.07 -9.76 16.23
CA GLU A 300 -29.51 -9.90 15.99
C GLU A 300 -29.84 -10.65 14.68
N SER A 301 -28.82 -11.12 13.95
CA SER A 301 -29.00 -11.83 12.67
C SER A 301 -29.65 -13.20 12.85
N THR A 302 -30.38 -13.65 11.82
CA THR A 302 -31.03 -14.97 11.83
C THR A 302 -30.30 -16.02 10.99
N HIS A 303 -29.37 -15.58 10.14
CA HIS A 303 -28.67 -16.45 9.19
C HIS A 303 -27.17 -16.16 9.12
N VAL A 304 -26.38 -17.22 9.03
CA VAL A 304 -25.04 -17.16 8.43
C VAL A 304 -25.22 -16.84 6.94
N ARG A 305 -24.41 -15.92 6.42
CA ARG A 305 -24.44 -15.49 5.02
C ARG A 305 -23.04 -15.58 4.42
N LEU A 306 -22.97 -16.08 3.20
CA LEU A 306 -21.74 -16.17 2.43
C LEU A 306 -22.02 -16.02 0.94
N LEU A 307 -21.04 -15.50 0.21
CA LEU A 307 -21.05 -15.42 -1.24
C LEU A 307 -20.16 -16.52 -1.81
N ALA A 308 -20.66 -17.28 -2.78
CA ALA A 308 -19.91 -18.33 -3.45
C ALA A 308 -19.96 -18.16 -4.97
N PHE A 309 -18.80 -18.33 -5.61
CA PHE A 309 -18.61 -18.11 -7.05
C PHE A 309 -17.81 -19.26 -7.67
N SER A 310 -18.22 -19.72 -8.84
CA SER A 310 -17.46 -20.64 -9.68
C SER A 310 -17.82 -20.42 -11.16
N PRO A 311 -16.90 -20.67 -12.12
CA PRO A 311 -17.22 -20.64 -13.56
C PRO A 311 -18.22 -21.70 -14.00
N VAL A 312 -18.43 -22.75 -13.20
CA VAL A 312 -19.47 -23.77 -13.41
C VAL A 312 -20.45 -23.75 -12.23
N PRO A 313 -21.65 -24.33 -12.36
CA PRO A 313 -22.63 -24.33 -11.28
C PRO A 313 -22.07 -24.92 -9.98
N ILE A 314 -22.48 -24.33 -8.86
CA ILE A 314 -22.07 -24.81 -7.53
C ILE A 314 -22.98 -25.96 -7.13
N LYS A 315 -22.38 -27.12 -6.86
CA LYS A 315 -23.08 -28.35 -6.47
C LYS A 315 -23.52 -28.32 -5.02
N THR A 316 -22.63 -27.94 -4.10
CA THR A 316 -22.95 -27.86 -2.67
C THR A 316 -22.18 -26.75 -1.95
N VAL A 317 -22.86 -26.12 -1.01
CA VAL A 317 -22.29 -25.20 -0.03
C VAL A 317 -22.66 -25.69 1.36
N LYS A 318 -21.66 -25.80 2.25
CA LYS A 318 -21.87 -26.21 3.64
C LYS A 318 -21.06 -25.32 4.57
N ILE A 319 -21.55 -25.16 5.78
CA ILE A 319 -20.81 -24.51 6.87
C ILE A 319 -20.69 -25.44 8.07
N GLN A 320 -19.66 -25.20 8.88
CA GLN A 320 -19.48 -25.80 10.19
C GLN A 320 -19.02 -24.68 11.13
N ILE A 321 -19.70 -24.54 12.27
CA ILE A 321 -19.27 -23.66 13.35
C ILE A 321 -18.60 -24.53 14.42
N ASP A 322 -17.40 -24.15 14.82
CA ASP A 322 -16.53 -24.88 15.73
C ASP A 322 -16.38 -26.36 15.33
N ASN A 323 -16.88 -27.27 16.18
CA ASN A 323 -16.87 -28.72 15.97
C ASN A 323 -18.30 -29.28 15.81
N GLU A 324 -19.27 -28.45 15.49
CA GLU A 324 -20.65 -28.86 15.26
C GLU A 324 -20.82 -29.62 13.93
N ALA A 325 -22.02 -30.13 13.67
CA ALA A 325 -22.33 -30.81 12.41
C ALA A 325 -22.27 -29.83 11.22
N TRP A 326 -21.89 -30.35 10.05
CA TRP A 326 -21.97 -29.58 8.81
C TRP A 326 -23.43 -29.30 8.43
N VAL A 327 -23.75 -28.04 8.22
CA VAL A 327 -25.08 -27.57 7.79
C VAL A 327 -25.01 -27.18 6.31
N VAL A 328 -25.97 -27.65 5.51
CA VAL A 328 -26.07 -27.27 4.09
C VAL A 328 -26.67 -25.88 3.98
N CYS A 329 -26.03 -25.00 3.20
CA CYS A 329 -26.57 -23.67 2.93
C CYS A 329 -27.57 -23.70 1.78
N ARG A 330 -28.68 -22.99 1.93
CA ARG A 330 -29.67 -22.77 0.87
C ARG A 330 -29.20 -21.65 -0.04
N HIS A 331 -29.28 -21.87 -1.35
CA HIS A 331 -29.09 -20.81 -2.35
C HIS A 331 -30.29 -19.86 -2.33
N VAL A 332 -30.03 -18.54 -2.32
CA VAL A 332 -31.08 -17.52 -2.31
C VAL A 332 -31.21 -16.90 -3.69
N GLU A 333 -30.21 -16.11 -4.08
CA GLU A 333 -30.18 -15.40 -5.35
C GLU A 333 -28.73 -15.04 -5.69
N GLY A 334 -28.37 -15.08 -6.98
CA GLY A 334 -27.02 -14.72 -7.43
C GLY A 334 -25.95 -15.55 -6.70
N PRO A 335 -24.92 -14.92 -6.11
CA PRO A 335 -23.88 -15.64 -5.37
C PRO A 335 -24.24 -15.94 -3.89
N LEU A 336 -25.41 -15.52 -3.39
CA LEU A 336 -25.75 -15.59 -1.97
C LEU A 336 -26.24 -16.98 -1.54
N TYR A 337 -25.61 -17.51 -0.49
CA TYR A 337 -26.02 -18.72 0.22
C TYR A 337 -26.18 -18.43 1.71
N VAL A 338 -27.18 -19.06 2.33
CA VAL A 338 -27.53 -18.81 3.72
C VAL A 338 -27.78 -20.10 4.50
N ALA A 339 -27.49 -20.08 5.80
CA ALA A 339 -27.88 -21.15 6.71
C ALA A 339 -28.43 -20.54 8.00
N PRO A 340 -29.54 -21.09 8.55
CA PRO A 340 -30.09 -20.60 9.80
C PRO A 340 -29.10 -20.82 10.94
N TRP A 341 -29.01 -19.86 11.85
CA TRP A 341 -28.19 -19.98 13.06
C TRP A 341 -28.79 -19.17 14.21
N SER A 342 -28.25 -19.35 15.42
CA SER A 342 -28.64 -18.58 16.59
C SER A 342 -27.39 -17.90 17.19
N PRO A 343 -27.19 -16.58 16.95
CA PRO A 343 -26.05 -15.85 17.51
C PRO A 343 -25.92 -15.98 19.03
N LYS A 344 -27.04 -16.19 19.74
CA LYS A 344 -27.06 -16.38 21.20
C LYS A 344 -26.20 -17.55 21.67
N MET A 345 -26.00 -18.57 20.84
CA MET A 345 -25.15 -19.74 21.18
C MET A 345 -23.66 -19.42 21.12
N TYR A 346 -23.27 -18.39 20.37
CA TYR A 346 -21.88 -18.01 20.10
C TYR A 346 -21.54 -16.64 20.69
N LYS A 347 -22.31 -16.23 21.72
CA LYS A 347 -22.21 -14.89 22.30
C LYS A 347 -20.85 -14.65 22.97
N ILE A 348 -20.27 -15.68 23.59
CA ILE A 348 -19.08 -15.57 24.44
C ILE A 348 -17.90 -16.29 23.82
N GLY A 349 -16.77 -15.60 23.68
CA GLY A 349 -15.53 -16.19 23.20
C GLY A 349 -15.22 -15.95 21.72
N LEU A 350 -14.19 -16.66 21.27
CA LEU A 350 -13.73 -16.67 19.88
C LEU A 350 -14.12 -18.01 19.26
N HIS A 351 -14.96 -17.96 18.24
CA HIS A 351 -15.46 -19.12 17.52
C HIS A 351 -14.81 -19.19 16.14
N THR A 352 -14.92 -20.33 15.49
CA THR A 352 -14.43 -20.54 14.12
C THR A 352 -15.56 -21.00 13.23
N ILE A 353 -15.69 -20.38 12.05
CA ILE A 353 -16.59 -20.85 11.01
C ILE A 353 -15.78 -21.37 9.82
N LYS A 354 -16.16 -22.54 9.32
CA LYS A 354 -15.60 -23.16 8.11
C LYS A 354 -16.68 -23.21 7.04
N ALA A 355 -16.36 -22.73 5.84
CA ALA A 355 -17.20 -22.88 4.66
C ALA A 355 -16.56 -23.88 3.69
N TYR A 356 -17.36 -24.81 3.21
CA TYR A 356 -17.03 -25.79 2.19
C TYR A 356 -17.88 -25.51 0.95
N VAL A 357 -17.24 -25.32 -0.19
CA VAL A 357 -17.91 -25.14 -1.48
C VAL A 357 -17.37 -26.17 -2.46
N ARG A 358 -18.28 -26.87 -3.14
CA ARG A 358 -17.96 -27.80 -4.24
C ARG A 358 -18.76 -27.44 -5.47
N ASP A 359 -18.09 -27.35 -6.61
CA ASP A 359 -18.75 -27.14 -7.90
C ASP A 359 -19.00 -28.45 -8.67
N GLU A 360 -19.68 -28.35 -9.80
CA GLU A 360 -20.06 -29.52 -10.63
C GLU A 360 -18.86 -30.26 -11.24
N ASP A 361 -17.76 -29.55 -11.52
CA ASP A 361 -16.50 -30.17 -11.96
C ASP A 361 -15.73 -30.85 -10.83
N GLY A 362 -16.24 -30.78 -9.60
CA GLY A 362 -15.64 -31.40 -8.43
C GLY A 362 -14.50 -30.59 -7.80
N ARG A 363 -14.30 -29.33 -8.20
CA ARG A 363 -13.37 -28.42 -7.52
C ARG A 363 -13.92 -28.06 -6.15
N ILE A 364 -13.03 -27.99 -5.16
CA ILE A 364 -13.40 -27.79 -3.76
C ILE A 364 -12.64 -26.60 -3.20
N LYS A 365 -13.36 -25.72 -2.50
CA LYS A 365 -12.77 -24.68 -1.66
C LYS A 365 -13.21 -24.86 -0.22
N LEU A 366 -12.22 -24.94 0.68
CA LEU A 366 -12.41 -24.84 2.11
C LEU A 366 -11.88 -23.48 2.56
N HIS A 367 -12.71 -22.69 3.24
CA HIS A 367 -12.33 -21.41 3.84
C HIS A 367 -12.67 -21.43 5.32
N THR A 368 -11.79 -20.87 6.14
CA THR A 368 -11.96 -20.85 7.60
C THR A 368 -11.65 -19.44 8.09
N GLN A 369 -12.51 -18.90 8.95
CA GLN A 369 -12.23 -17.63 9.62
C GLN A 369 -12.70 -17.63 11.07
N PRO A 370 -11.97 -16.95 11.97
CA PRO A 370 -12.42 -16.74 13.34
C PRO A 370 -13.51 -15.66 13.38
N PHE A 371 -14.49 -15.80 14.25
CA PHE A 371 -15.47 -14.73 14.52
C PHE A 371 -15.73 -14.60 16.02
N SER A 372 -16.17 -13.42 16.45
CA SER A 372 -16.54 -13.16 17.84
C SER A 372 -17.73 -12.23 17.88
N LEU A 373 -18.64 -12.49 18.82
CA LEU A 373 -19.83 -11.67 19.10
C LEU A 373 -19.66 -10.76 20.32
N GLU A 374 -18.47 -10.70 20.93
CA GLU A 374 -18.16 -9.83 22.07
C GLU A 374 -17.40 -8.56 21.66
N GLY A 375 -17.16 -8.37 20.37
CA GLY A 375 -16.34 -7.26 19.87
C GLY A 375 -14.86 -7.36 20.26
N ARG A 376 -14.38 -8.55 20.63
CA ARG A 376 -12.97 -8.79 20.96
C ARG A 376 -12.09 -8.48 19.75
N LYS A 377 -11.21 -7.50 19.88
CA LYS A 377 -10.28 -7.12 18.82
C LYS A 377 -9.10 -8.07 18.78
N LEU A 378 -8.96 -8.82 17.69
CA LEU A 378 -7.69 -9.45 17.35
C LEU A 378 -6.70 -8.38 16.87
N SER A 379 -5.41 -8.69 16.95
CA SER A 379 -4.35 -7.78 16.50
C SER A 379 -3.81 -8.23 15.16
N PHE A 380 -3.70 -7.30 14.21
CA PHE A 380 -2.86 -7.48 13.02
C PHE A 380 -1.40 -7.72 13.40
N GLU A 381 -0.66 -8.32 12.47
CA GLU A 381 0.76 -8.59 12.61
C GLU A 381 1.57 -7.30 12.79
N PHE A 382 2.61 -7.37 13.62
CA PHE A 382 3.42 -6.20 13.98
C PHE A 382 4.05 -5.53 12.76
N LEU A 383 4.63 -6.32 11.83
CA LEU A 383 5.30 -5.78 10.65
C LEU A 383 4.32 -5.07 9.71
N ALA A 384 3.13 -5.64 9.48
CA ALA A 384 2.08 -5.00 8.68
C ALA A 384 1.65 -3.66 9.29
N LYS A 385 1.40 -3.64 10.60
CA LYS A 385 1.11 -2.39 11.33
C LYS A 385 2.24 -1.38 11.22
N PHE A 386 3.48 -1.81 11.42
CA PHE A 386 4.64 -0.94 11.36
C PHE A 386 4.78 -0.28 9.98
N VAL A 387 4.67 -1.07 8.91
CA VAL A 387 4.81 -0.59 7.52
C VAL A 387 3.64 0.31 7.12
N LEU A 388 2.40 -0.02 7.49
CA LEU A 388 1.21 0.73 7.05
C LEU A 388 0.82 1.89 7.96
N MET A 389 1.25 1.91 9.22
CA MET A 389 0.89 2.96 10.18
C MET A 389 2.03 3.95 10.45
N THR A 390 3.29 3.60 10.17
CA THR A 390 4.40 4.54 10.30
C THR A 390 4.41 5.52 9.13
N ASN A 391 4.83 6.77 9.34
CA ASN A 391 5.13 7.67 8.23
C ASN A 391 6.52 7.31 7.67
N ALA A 392 6.57 6.72 6.48
CA ALA A 392 7.82 6.26 5.87
C ALA A 392 8.83 7.40 5.71
N SER A 393 8.37 8.61 5.40
CA SER A 393 9.25 9.78 5.28
C SER A 393 9.90 10.18 6.59
N THR A 394 9.12 10.26 7.66
CA THR A 394 9.66 10.53 8.99
C THR A 394 10.66 9.44 9.39
N PHE A 395 10.34 8.17 9.13
CA PHE A 395 11.23 7.05 9.44
C PHE A 395 12.58 7.16 8.69
N PHE A 396 12.57 7.36 7.37
CA PHE A 396 13.80 7.51 6.58
C PHE A 396 14.61 8.75 6.98
N LYS A 397 13.95 9.88 7.29
CA LYS A 397 14.60 11.08 7.83
C LYS A 397 15.32 10.77 9.14
N CYS A 398 14.65 10.12 10.09
CA CYS A 398 15.24 9.75 11.37
C CYS A 398 16.46 8.84 11.19
N MET A 399 16.38 7.83 10.31
CA MET A 399 17.51 6.96 9.99
C MET A 399 18.69 7.74 9.42
N PHE A 400 18.47 8.58 8.41
CA PHE A 400 19.51 9.40 7.79
C PHE A 400 20.21 10.29 8.81
N TRP A 401 19.45 11.09 9.57
CA TRP A 401 20.03 12.02 10.54
C TRP A 401 20.76 11.29 11.66
N THR A 402 20.22 10.17 12.15
CA THR A 402 20.89 9.36 13.18
C THR A 402 22.24 8.87 12.69
N PHE A 403 22.30 8.27 11.49
CA PHE A 403 23.55 7.75 10.94
C PHE A 403 24.53 8.87 10.54
N ASN A 404 24.02 10.02 10.13
CA ASN A 404 24.82 11.19 9.84
C ASN A 404 25.52 11.69 11.12
N LEU A 405 24.78 11.79 12.22
CA LEU A 405 25.32 12.16 13.52
C LEU A 405 26.31 11.12 14.05
N VAL A 406 26.04 9.82 13.87
CA VAL A 406 26.96 8.74 14.24
C VAL A 406 28.26 8.80 13.44
N ALA A 407 28.22 9.22 12.17
CA ALA A 407 29.43 9.38 11.35
C ALA A 407 30.27 10.62 11.73
N ILE A 408 29.65 11.67 12.26
CA ILE A 408 30.30 12.97 12.52
C ILE A 408 30.71 13.13 13.99
N LEU A 409 29.75 12.98 14.92
CA LEU A 409 29.92 13.38 16.32
C LEU A 409 31.08 12.67 17.03
N PRO A 410 31.27 11.34 16.91
CA PRO A 410 32.38 10.67 17.58
C PRO A 410 33.74 11.20 17.13
N LEU A 411 33.93 11.43 15.83
CA LEU A 411 35.19 11.95 15.29
C LEU A 411 35.44 13.39 15.73
N MET A 412 34.41 14.23 15.73
CA MET A 412 34.53 15.62 16.20
C MET A 412 34.84 15.70 17.70
N LEU A 413 34.20 14.86 18.52
CA LEU A 413 34.46 14.79 19.96
C LEU A 413 35.90 14.33 20.23
N LEU A 414 36.37 13.30 19.54
CA LEU A 414 37.75 12.82 19.65
C LEU A 414 38.77 13.87 19.20
N ARG A 415 38.46 14.63 18.14
CA ARG A 415 39.29 15.77 17.70
C ARG A 415 39.37 16.86 18.76
N MET A 416 38.25 17.20 19.39
CA MET A 416 38.21 18.19 20.46
C MET A 416 39.04 17.74 21.67
N VAL A 417 38.89 16.46 22.07
CA VAL A 417 39.69 15.85 23.13
C VAL A 417 41.18 15.89 22.78
N HIS A 418 41.54 15.57 21.54
CA HIS A 418 42.92 15.63 21.06
C HIS A 418 43.54 17.02 21.21
N TYR A 419 42.82 18.07 20.79
CA TYR A 419 43.28 19.45 20.90
C TYR A 419 43.43 19.90 22.36
N CYS A 420 42.48 19.53 23.22
CA CYS A 420 42.54 19.79 24.65
C CYS A 420 43.73 19.07 25.32
N ALA A 421 44.02 17.82 24.92
CA ALA A 421 45.14 17.05 25.44
C ALA A 421 46.49 17.69 25.05
N ILE A 422 46.64 18.13 23.79
CA ILE A 422 47.81 18.87 23.31
C ILE A 422 47.98 20.17 24.11
N LYS A 423 46.91 20.99 24.20
CA LYS A 423 46.96 22.31 24.87
C LYS A 423 47.28 22.23 26.35
N LYS A 424 46.82 21.19 27.05
CA LYS A 424 47.08 21.00 28.49
C LYS A 424 48.38 20.25 28.79
N HIS A 425 49.18 19.89 27.78
CA HIS A 425 50.33 18.98 27.91
C HIS A 425 50.02 17.66 28.63
N ILE A 426 48.74 17.24 28.62
CA ILE A 426 48.32 15.96 29.20
C ILE A 426 48.55 14.92 28.11
N ILE A 427 49.82 14.60 27.87
CA ILE A 427 50.17 13.34 27.21
C ILE A 427 50.21 12.30 28.34
N SER A 428 49.04 11.98 28.92
CA SER A 428 49.00 10.81 29.77
C SER A 428 49.14 9.60 28.84
N LYS A 429 50.23 8.85 29.02
CA LYS A 429 50.32 7.48 28.53
C LYS A 429 49.07 6.79 29.01
N THR A 430 48.15 6.48 28.11
CA THR A 430 46.99 5.65 28.41
C THR A 430 47.47 4.22 28.64
N GLY A 431 48.18 4.01 29.75
CA GLY A 431 48.53 2.71 30.26
C GLY A 431 47.33 2.20 31.06
N GLY A 432 46.80 1.04 30.68
CA GLY A 432 46.05 0.19 31.60
C GLY A 432 44.60 -0.16 31.28
N PHE A 433 44.07 0.10 30.09
CA PHE A 433 42.70 -0.32 29.75
C PHE A 433 42.69 -1.35 28.61
N THR A 434 42.39 -2.60 28.96
CA THR A 434 42.36 -3.75 28.05
C THR A 434 40.93 -4.02 27.57
N GLY A 435 40.70 -4.00 26.25
CA GLY A 435 39.42 -4.36 25.65
C GLY A 435 39.24 -3.90 24.19
N CYS A 436 38.45 -4.65 23.41
CA CYS A 436 38.20 -4.36 21.98
C CYS A 436 37.57 -2.98 21.75
N PHE A 437 36.68 -2.55 22.64
CA PHE A 437 36.05 -1.22 22.55
C PHE A 437 37.07 -0.09 22.66
N TYR A 438 37.98 -0.19 23.65
CA TYR A 438 39.02 0.81 23.88
C TYR A 438 40.02 0.87 22.70
N LEU A 439 40.37 -0.29 22.14
CA LEU A 439 41.19 -0.38 20.94
C LEU A 439 40.60 0.47 19.79
N TRP A 440 39.30 0.35 19.55
CA TRP A 440 38.62 1.10 18.49
C TRP A 440 38.51 2.59 18.80
N ILE A 441 38.29 2.98 20.06
CA ILE A 441 38.33 4.39 20.47
C ILE A 441 39.73 4.99 20.21
N ARG A 442 40.81 4.26 20.54
CA ARG A 442 42.19 4.69 20.22
C ARG A 442 42.39 4.87 18.72
N LYS A 443 41.98 3.88 17.91
CA LYS A 443 42.07 3.94 16.43
C LYS A 443 41.34 5.14 15.85
N LEU A 444 40.11 5.38 16.29
CA LEU A 444 39.30 6.53 15.88
C LEU A 444 39.92 7.85 16.33
N TRP A 445 40.55 7.89 17.52
CA TRP A 445 41.30 9.05 17.98
C TRP A 445 42.50 9.31 17.06
N THR A 446 43.32 8.31 16.76
CA THR A 446 44.47 8.47 15.83
C THR A 446 44.01 8.95 14.46
N LEU A 447 42.90 8.43 13.91
CA LEU A 447 42.33 8.98 12.68
C LEU A 447 41.94 10.45 12.83
N SER A 448 41.28 10.80 13.95
CA SER A 448 40.84 12.17 14.19
C SER A 448 41.99 13.16 14.29
N SER A 449 43.22 12.75 14.67
CA SER A 449 44.37 13.66 14.73
C SER A 449 45.02 13.94 13.36
N VAL A 450 44.73 13.14 12.33
CA VAL A 450 45.34 13.29 10.99
C VAL A 450 44.43 14.11 10.06
N ASP A 451 44.77 15.40 9.89
CA ASP A 451 43.95 16.37 9.13
C ASP A 451 43.55 15.92 7.73
N ARG A 452 44.51 15.33 7.00
CA ARG A 452 44.32 14.88 5.61
C ARG A 452 43.26 13.78 5.47
N ILE A 453 42.95 13.06 6.55
CA ILE A 453 41.97 11.97 6.58
C ILE A 453 40.71 12.45 7.31
N PHE A 454 40.87 13.14 8.43
CA PHE A 454 39.77 13.66 9.24
C PHE A 454 38.83 14.58 8.44
N TRP A 455 39.36 15.60 7.75
CA TRP A 455 38.51 16.59 7.10
C TRP A 455 37.65 16.01 5.97
N PRO A 456 38.19 15.23 5.00
CA PRO A 456 37.34 14.57 4.01
C PRO A 456 36.29 13.64 4.63
N THR A 457 36.67 12.90 5.69
CA THR A 457 35.79 11.93 6.36
C THR A 457 34.61 12.61 7.07
N VAL A 458 34.80 13.81 7.62
CA VAL A 458 33.75 14.56 8.32
C VAL A 458 32.97 15.48 7.37
N LEU A 459 33.65 16.13 6.41
CA LEU A 459 33.01 17.07 5.48
C LEU A 459 32.08 16.36 4.49
N TYR A 460 32.36 15.11 4.10
CA TYR A 460 31.50 14.38 3.18
C TYR A 460 30.08 14.12 3.76
N PRO A 461 29.92 13.55 4.97
CA PRO A 461 28.61 13.45 5.61
C PRO A 461 27.90 14.79 5.79
N ILE A 462 28.63 15.87 6.08
CA ILE A 462 28.05 17.23 6.16
C ILE A 462 27.55 17.67 4.78
N TYR A 463 28.35 17.48 3.73
CA TYR A 463 27.96 17.78 2.36
C TYR A 463 26.68 17.04 1.96
N LEU A 464 26.52 15.77 2.36
CA LEU A 464 25.29 15.02 2.08
C LEU A 464 24.03 15.70 2.65
N THR A 465 24.14 16.55 3.68
CA THR A 465 22.99 17.25 4.26
C THR A 465 22.60 18.53 3.51
N VAL A 466 23.54 19.17 2.80
CA VAL A 466 23.35 20.50 2.20
C VAL A 466 23.49 20.52 0.68
N GLY A 467 24.44 19.74 0.14
CA GLY A 467 24.86 19.82 -1.25
C GLY A 467 23.99 19.00 -2.20
N PRO A 468 23.99 19.36 -3.50
CA PRO A 468 23.36 18.53 -4.52
C PRO A 468 24.15 17.22 -4.67
N TRP A 469 23.49 16.09 -4.47
CA TRP A 469 24.10 14.76 -4.66
C TRP A 469 24.32 14.45 -6.14
N SER A 470 23.46 14.99 -7.00
CA SER A 470 23.55 14.86 -8.45
C SER A 470 22.76 15.97 -9.14
N VAL A 471 23.18 16.32 -10.34
CA VAL A 471 22.48 17.24 -11.25
C VAL A 471 22.34 16.54 -12.60
N GLY A 472 21.12 16.51 -13.14
CA GLY A 472 20.87 15.83 -14.41
C GLY A 472 19.42 15.94 -14.87
N PHE A 473 19.10 15.27 -15.97
CA PHE A 473 17.74 15.24 -16.52
C PHE A 473 16.84 14.33 -15.68
N ILE A 474 16.02 14.94 -14.82
CA ILE A 474 15.17 14.21 -13.86
C ILE A 474 13.83 13.81 -14.48
N VAL A 475 13.27 14.69 -15.31
CA VAL A 475 11.98 14.52 -15.99
C VAL A 475 12.12 15.06 -17.40
N GLU A 476 11.73 14.27 -18.40
CA GLU A 476 11.83 14.61 -19.82
C GLU A 476 13.23 15.19 -20.11
N ASP A 477 13.31 16.40 -20.68
CA ASP A 477 14.56 17.12 -20.96
C ASP A 477 14.82 18.27 -19.94
N ARG A 478 14.25 18.18 -18.74
CA ARG A 478 14.41 19.17 -17.67
C ARG A 478 15.54 18.80 -16.71
N LEU A 479 16.54 19.68 -16.61
CA LEU A 479 17.58 19.59 -15.61
C LEU A 479 17.01 19.84 -14.21
N GLY A 480 17.46 19.04 -13.26
CA GLY A 480 17.16 19.21 -11.85
C GLY A 480 18.34 18.80 -10.98
N ALA A 481 18.29 19.22 -9.71
CA ALA A 481 19.27 18.90 -8.69
C ALA A 481 18.62 18.05 -7.59
N ILE A 482 19.31 16.98 -7.19
CA ILE A 482 18.85 16.03 -6.16
C ILE A 482 19.60 16.32 -4.87
N PHE A 483 18.88 16.39 -3.76
CA PHE A 483 19.40 16.58 -2.42
C PHE A 483 18.85 15.51 -1.48
N ALA A 484 19.39 15.41 -0.25
CA ALA A 484 18.81 14.57 0.80
C ALA A 484 17.33 14.92 1.05
N TRP A 485 17.04 16.22 1.09
CA TRP A 485 15.74 16.79 1.46
C TRP A 485 14.77 16.93 0.29
N GLY A 486 15.16 16.60 -0.95
CA GLY A 486 14.26 16.57 -2.09
C GLY A 486 14.92 16.88 -3.42
N ILE A 487 14.10 17.14 -4.42
CA ILE A 487 14.53 17.37 -5.80
C ILE A 487 13.97 18.69 -6.26
N TYR A 488 14.83 19.53 -6.84
CA TYR A 488 14.42 20.75 -7.49
C TYR A 488 14.52 20.58 -9.00
N VAL A 489 13.41 20.72 -9.72
CA VAL A 489 13.35 20.55 -11.18
C VAL A 489 12.28 21.48 -11.75
N ASP A 490 12.62 22.19 -12.82
CA ASP A 490 11.69 23.09 -13.54
C ASP A 490 10.98 24.12 -12.64
N GLY A 491 11.71 24.69 -11.67
CA GLY A 491 11.15 25.65 -10.71
C GLY A 491 10.30 25.03 -9.58
N ILE A 492 10.07 23.71 -9.63
CA ILE A 492 9.23 22.97 -8.69
C ILE A 492 10.09 22.18 -7.72
N PHE A 493 9.72 22.24 -6.44
CA PHE A 493 10.34 21.43 -5.40
C PHE A 493 9.49 20.19 -5.09
N LEU A 494 10.08 19.02 -5.28
CA LEU A 494 9.53 17.73 -4.87
C LEU A 494 10.19 17.32 -3.55
N PRO A 495 9.46 17.27 -2.42
CA PRO A 495 10.11 16.98 -1.15
C PRO A 495 10.64 15.56 -1.11
N GLY A 496 11.82 15.46 -0.52
CA GLY A 496 12.56 14.23 -0.33
C GLY A 496 11.95 13.43 0.79
N SER A 497 11.65 12.18 0.48
CA SER A 497 11.38 11.15 1.46
C SER A 497 12.31 9.97 1.19
N PHE A 498 12.21 9.39 0.00
CA PHE A 498 13.02 8.23 -0.37
C PHE A 498 14.51 8.57 -0.61
N THR A 499 14.84 9.82 -0.91
CA THR A 499 16.22 10.33 -0.95
C THR A 499 16.95 10.15 0.38
N TYR A 500 16.25 10.32 1.51
CA TYR A 500 16.82 10.03 2.84
C TYR A 500 17.17 8.55 3.02
N ALA A 501 16.39 7.63 2.44
CA ALA A 501 16.71 6.21 2.48
C ALA A 501 18.03 5.92 1.73
N TYR A 502 18.24 6.53 0.57
CA TYR A 502 19.52 6.45 -0.15
C TYR A 502 20.69 7.03 0.64
N GLY A 503 20.50 8.19 1.27
CA GLY A 503 21.51 8.77 2.14
C GLY A 503 21.85 7.87 3.34
N PHE A 504 20.82 7.26 3.95
CA PHE A 504 21.02 6.29 5.01
C PHE A 504 21.83 5.09 4.52
N ILE A 505 21.48 4.50 3.38
CA ILE A 505 22.23 3.38 2.79
C ILE A 505 23.68 3.79 2.54
N GLN A 506 23.93 4.95 1.92
CA GLN A 506 25.27 5.48 1.69
C GLN A 506 26.07 5.61 3.00
N LEU A 507 25.45 6.12 4.06
CA LEU A 507 26.11 6.27 5.36
C LEU A 507 26.39 4.92 6.01
N PHE A 508 25.42 4.01 5.99
CA PHE A 508 25.51 2.72 6.65
C PHE A 508 26.45 1.74 5.95
N THR A 509 26.36 1.60 4.62
CA THR A 509 27.08 0.57 3.87
C THR A 509 28.43 1.04 3.34
N PHE A 510 28.66 2.36 3.22
CA PHE A 510 29.93 2.91 2.73
C PHE A 510 30.63 3.78 3.77
N GLN A 511 29.97 4.82 4.27
CA GLN A 511 30.67 5.81 5.11
C GLN A 511 31.17 5.23 6.43
N LEU A 512 30.32 4.54 7.19
CA LEU A 512 30.71 3.95 8.46
C LEU A 512 31.80 2.88 8.27
N PRO A 513 31.69 1.92 7.34
CA PRO A 513 32.78 1.00 7.05
C PRO A 513 34.09 1.70 6.65
N LEU A 514 34.01 2.75 5.82
CA LEU A 514 35.19 3.53 5.43
C LEU A 514 35.89 4.17 6.63
N ILE A 515 35.12 4.75 7.57
CA ILE A 515 35.67 5.31 8.82
C ILE A 515 36.44 4.24 9.60
N PHE A 516 35.87 3.03 9.77
CA PHE A 516 36.54 1.96 10.49
C PHE A 516 37.79 1.44 9.77
N ILE A 517 37.74 1.32 8.44
CA ILE A 517 38.89 0.90 7.62
C ILE A 517 40.02 1.93 7.74
N LEU A 518 39.71 3.22 7.58
CA LEU A 518 40.69 4.30 7.70
C LEU A 518 41.27 4.36 9.13
N ALA A 519 40.43 4.21 10.16
CA ALA A 519 40.89 4.22 11.55
C ALA A 519 41.84 3.06 11.85
N ASN A 520 41.56 1.89 11.28
CA ASN A 520 42.46 0.75 11.38
C ASN A 520 43.77 1.01 10.61
N GLY A 521 43.71 1.56 9.40
CA GLY A 521 44.88 1.79 8.55
C GLY A 521 45.84 2.85 9.09
N VAL A 522 45.32 3.91 9.73
CA VAL A 522 46.14 4.97 10.35
C VAL A 522 46.84 4.45 11.61
N ASP A 523 46.22 3.53 12.35
CA ASP A 523 46.79 2.96 13.58
C ASP A 523 47.95 1.98 13.34
N PHE A 524 48.09 1.44 12.11
CA PHE A 524 49.23 0.61 11.72
C PHE A 524 50.47 1.42 11.30
N ARG A 525 50.36 2.75 11.19
CA ARG A 525 51.46 3.66 10.87
C ARG A 525 51.92 4.38 12.13
#